data_AF-A0A0J1BIN2-F1
#
_entry.id   AF-A0A0J1BIN2-F1
#
_cell.length_a   1.000
_cell.length_b   1.000
_cell.length_c   1.000
_cell.angle_alpha   90.00
_cell.angle_beta   90.00
_cell.angle_gamma   90.00
#
_symmetry.space_group_name_H-M   'P 1'
#
loop_
_entity.id
_entity.type
_entity.pdbx_description
1 polymer ?
#
loop_
_entity_poly.entity_id
_entity_poly.type
_entity_poly.pdbx_seq_one_letter_code
_entity_poly.pdbx_strand_id
1 'polypeptide(L)'
;MAGLFLKPQLTVFDGRRCLAWLIVPWLAFGWVQLRLPTRSLAEAPSKVETERWRNQTLASIATKIRETKSDAERLEYSARQSWLRRWKPGQMPLAPADAPDESGLVEEPWLQKLERPESVATDAWQAMIDLQDRLLASDTDDDRKDNLRATIELASQLEATLAAHLPADSQSLTTPTSWALAFTRYRLGRALAYRELPEVRERWPIADPDQYQAQLVAAFERLTEQTKGDRHEFILLQDRMFRRSGKKGRALELLEANRHSIEPKWYLKKRRDLLQELGWDPPYREAAQRYLQAGYDDES
;
A
#
# COMPACT_ATOMS: atom_id res chain seq x y z
N MET A 1 -43.70 33.74 1.80
CA MET A 1 -43.43 32.29 1.95
C MET A 1 -41.94 32.13 2.15
N ALA A 2 -41.55 31.91 3.39
CA ALA A 2 -40.19 32.05 3.91
C ALA A 2 -39.52 30.69 4.10
N GLY A 3 -38.24 30.62 3.76
CA GLY A 3 -37.40 29.44 3.94
C GLY A 3 -37.02 29.19 5.41
N LEU A 4 -36.77 27.91 5.71
CA LEU A 4 -36.17 27.46 6.97
C LEU A 4 -34.82 26.82 6.64
N PHE A 5 -33.78 27.63 6.75
CA PHE A 5 -32.40 27.20 6.93
C PHE A 5 -32.23 26.79 8.41
N LEU A 6 -31.83 25.55 8.65
CA LEU A 6 -31.32 25.12 9.96
C LEU A 6 -29.85 25.53 10.07
N LYS A 7 -29.56 26.41 11.03
CA LYS A 7 -28.20 26.77 11.44
C LYS A 7 -27.53 25.59 12.16
N PRO A 8 -26.23 25.34 11.96
CA PRO A 8 -25.47 24.47 12.85
C PRO A 8 -25.28 25.15 14.21
N GLN A 9 -25.62 24.44 15.28
CA GLN A 9 -25.33 24.87 16.64
C GLN A 9 -23.88 24.55 16.99
N LEU A 10 -23.12 25.60 17.32
CA LEU A 10 -21.87 25.51 18.07
C LEU A 10 -22.22 25.13 19.51
N THR A 11 -21.73 23.98 19.97
CA THR A 11 -21.63 23.68 21.40
C THR A 11 -20.16 23.80 21.81
N VAL A 12 -19.87 24.87 22.53
CA VAL A 12 -18.67 25.02 23.35
C VAL A 12 -18.92 24.21 24.62
N PHE A 13 -18.06 23.23 24.91
CA PHE A 13 -18.01 22.62 26.24
C PHE A 13 -16.56 22.55 26.71
N ASP A 14 -16.31 23.37 27.72
CA ASP A 14 -15.04 23.59 28.41
C ASP A 14 -14.75 22.43 29.38
N GLY A 15 -13.46 22.22 29.65
CA GLY A 15 -12.99 21.73 30.94
C GLY A 15 -13.15 20.23 31.25
N ARG A 16 -12.14 19.46 30.85
CA ARG A 16 -11.63 18.27 31.57
C ARG A 16 -12.67 17.25 32.03
N ARG A 17 -12.77 16.16 31.26
CA ARG A 17 -12.96 14.80 31.82
C ARG A 17 -12.46 13.75 30.83
N CYS A 18 -11.66 12.84 31.37
CA CYS A 18 -11.10 11.66 30.71
C CYS A 18 -12.15 10.95 29.87
N LEU A 19 -11.93 10.92 28.55
CA LEU A 19 -12.53 9.91 27.70
C LEU A 19 -11.74 8.61 27.93
N ALA A 20 -12.36 7.71 28.69
CA ALA A 20 -12.02 6.30 28.72
C ALA A 20 -12.23 5.73 27.32
N TRP A 21 -11.19 5.82 26.49
CA TRP A 21 -11.11 5.04 25.27
C TRP A 21 -10.66 3.64 25.65
N LEU A 22 -11.47 2.67 25.22
CA LEU A 22 -11.12 1.27 25.14
C LEU A 22 -9.70 1.15 24.61
N ILE A 23 -8.78 0.85 25.53
CA ILE A 23 -7.46 0.34 25.24
C ILE A 23 -7.72 -0.97 24.50
N VAL A 24 -7.76 -0.89 23.17
CA VAL A 24 -7.47 -2.06 22.35
C VAL A 24 -6.00 -2.36 22.69
N PRO A 25 -5.69 -3.51 23.31
CA PRO A 25 -4.31 -3.84 23.54
C PRO A 25 -3.72 -4.09 22.15
N TRP A 26 -3.04 -3.08 21.61
CA TRP A 26 -2.01 -3.26 20.61
C TRP A 26 -0.90 -4.04 21.30
N LEU A 27 -1.13 -5.34 21.41
CA LEU A 27 -0.10 -6.30 21.66
C LEU A 27 0.99 -5.99 20.65
N ALA A 28 2.14 -5.64 21.21
CA ALA A 28 3.42 -5.84 20.57
C ALA A 28 3.34 -7.11 19.71
N PHE A 29 3.21 -6.94 18.39
CA PHE A 29 3.90 -7.82 17.47
C PHE A 29 5.39 -7.47 17.57
N GLY A 30 5.93 -7.63 18.78
CA GLY A 30 7.24 -8.22 18.89
C GLY A 30 7.10 -9.53 18.15
N TRP A 31 7.82 -9.64 17.04
CA TRP A 31 8.18 -10.94 16.53
C TRP A 31 8.96 -11.59 17.66
N VAL A 32 8.24 -12.31 18.54
CA VAL A 32 8.82 -13.46 19.20
C VAL A 32 9.39 -14.23 18.04
N GLN A 33 10.72 -14.32 17.99
CA GLN A 33 11.38 -15.36 17.23
C GLN A 33 10.94 -16.67 17.88
N LEU A 34 9.72 -17.10 17.56
CA LEU A 34 9.40 -18.50 17.54
C LEU A 34 10.39 -19.03 16.51
N ARG A 35 11.49 -19.60 17.02
CA ARG A 35 12.17 -20.69 16.35
C ARG A 35 11.12 -21.79 16.18
N LEU A 36 10.21 -21.58 15.22
CA LEU A 36 9.40 -22.64 14.68
C LEU A 36 10.42 -23.66 14.20
N PRO A 37 10.21 -24.96 14.47
CA PRO A 37 11.05 -25.97 13.86
C PRO A 37 11.05 -25.67 12.37
N THR A 38 12.23 -25.61 11.78
CA THR A 38 12.41 -25.77 10.36
C THR A 38 11.63 -27.02 10.00
N ARG A 39 10.37 -26.84 9.57
CA ARG A 39 9.63 -27.90 8.92
C ARG A 39 10.51 -28.15 7.71
N SER A 40 11.22 -29.27 7.77
CA SER A 40 11.61 -30.04 6.60
C SER A 40 10.57 -29.78 5.52
N LEU A 41 11.01 -29.59 4.28
CA LEU A 41 10.17 -29.65 3.08
C LEU A 41 9.51 -31.05 3.06
N ALA A 42 8.55 -31.24 3.95
CA ALA A 42 7.73 -32.41 4.07
C ALA A 42 7.01 -32.51 2.74
N GLU A 43 6.97 -33.73 2.23
CA GLU A 43 6.35 -34.13 0.98
C GLU A 43 5.13 -33.27 0.67
N ALA A 44 5.08 -32.69 -0.53
CA ALA A 44 4.02 -31.78 -0.91
C ALA A 44 2.66 -32.46 -0.63
N PRO A 45 1.74 -31.81 0.09
CA PRO A 45 0.48 -32.42 0.47
C PRO A 45 -0.21 -32.96 -0.78
N SER A 46 -0.83 -34.14 -0.65
CA SER A 46 -1.49 -34.78 -1.77
C SER A 46 -2.56 -33.84 -2.35
N LYS A 47 -2.88 -33.97 -3.65
CA LYS A 47 -3.93 -33.16 -4.29
C LYS A 47 -5.26 -33.26 -3.52
N VAL A 48 -5.57 -34.45 -3.00
CA VAL A 48 -6.78 -34.72 -2.20
C VAL A 48 -6.80 -33.94 -0.89
N GLU A 49 -5.69 -33.90 -0.15
CA GLU A 49 -5.59 -33.12 1.09
C GLU A 49 -5.71 -31.62 0.82
N THR A 50 -5.09 -31.16 -0.26
CA THR A 50 -5.14 -29.76 -0.67
C THR A 50 -6.56 -29.32 -1.04
N GLU A 51 -7.29 -30.15 -1.79
CA GLU A 51 -8.70 -29.90 -2.13
C GLU A 51 -9.60 -29.92 -0.89
N ARG A 52 -9.38 -30.87 0.03
CA ARG A 52 -10.09 -30.92 1.31
C ARG A 52 -9.89 -29.64 2.13
N TRP A 53 -8.62 -29.20 2.27
CA TRP A 53 -8.28 -27.95 2.95
C TRP A 53 -8.98 -26.75 2.31
N ARG A 54 -8.97 -26.67 0.98
CA ARG A 54 -9.61 -25.59 0.22
C ARG A 54 -11.12 -25.53 0.51
N ASN A 55 -11.80 -26.66 0.46
CA ASN A 55 -13.24 -26.74 0.72
C ASN A 55 -13.60 -26.35 2.16
N GLN A 56 -12.83 -26.81 3.14
CA GLN A 56 -12.99 -26.43 4.55
C GLN A 56 -12.78 -24.93 4.76
N THR A 57 -11.73 -24.37 4.15
CA THR A 57 -11.40 -22.94 4.23
C THR A 57 -12.50 -22.10 3.57
N LEU A 58 -13.02 -22.50 2.42
CA LEU A 58 -14.14 -21.83 1.76
C LEU A 58 -15.42 -21.83 2.62
N ALA A 59 -15.73 -22.94 3.29
CA ALA A 59 -16.88 -23.04 4.20
C ALA A 59 -16.71 -22.13 5.44
N SER A 60 -15.49 -22.07 6.00
CA SER A 60 -15.15 -21.16 7.10
C SER A 60 -15.31 -19.69 6.68
N ILE A 61 -14.76 -19.30 5.51
CA ILE A 61 -14.89 -17.94 4.99
C ILE A 61 -16.36 -17.59 4.71
N ALA A 62 -17.14 -18.50 4.13
CA ALA A 62 -18.57 -18.27 3.89
C ALA A 62 -19.35 -18.01 5.19
N THR A 63 -18.97 -18.67 6.28
CA THR A 63 -19.54 -18.43 7.60
C THR A 63 -19.18 -17.03 8.11
N LYS A 64 -17.91 -16.62 8.01
CA LYS A 64 -17.46 -15.27 8.37
C LYS A 64 -18.16 -14.16 7.58
N ILE A 65 -18.44 -14.38 6.29
CA ILE A 65 -19.20 -13.44 5.45
C ILE A 65 -20.64 -13.26 5.97
N ARG A 66 -21.30 -14.35 6.38
CA ARG A 66 -22.68 -14.29 6.89
C ARG A 66 -22.77 -13.66 8.28
N GLU A 67 -21.78 -13.92 9.12
CA GLU A 67 -21.79 -13.52 10.53
C GLU A 67 -21.27 -12.10 10.77
N THR A 68 -20.42 -11.57 9.88
CA THR A 68 -19.89 -10.22 10.06
C THR A 68 -20.97 -9.15 9.87
N LYS A 69 -20.97 -8.19 10.80
CA LYS A 69 -21.80 -6.97 10.76
C LYS A 69 -21.12 -5.82 10.02
N SER A 70 -19.82 -5.93 9.74
CA SER A 70 -19.03 -4.88 9.10
C SER A 70 -18.96 -5.09 7.59
N ASP A 71 -19.38 -4.10 6.82
CA ASP A 71 -19.26 -4.14 5.35
C ASP A 71 -17.80 -4.26 4.90
N ALA A 72 -16.88 -3.59 5.61
CA ALA A 72 -15.45 -3.67 5.32
C ALA A 72 -14.89 -5.08 5.54
N GLU A 73 -15.29 -5.76 6.61
CA GLU A 73 -14.91 -7.17 6.84
C GLU A 73 -15.57 -8.10 5.83
N ARG A 74 -16.82 -7.84 5.47
CA ARG A 74 -17.52 -8.63 4.46
C ARG A 74 -16.82 -8.56 3.10
N LEU A 75 -16.37 -7.37 2.69
CA LEU A 75 -15.58 -7.17 1.48
C LEU A 75 -14.25 -7.92 1.54
N GLU A 76 -13.56 -7.87 2.68
CA GLU A 76 -12.30 -8.60 2.89
C GLU A 76 -12.49 -10.12 2.78
N TYR A 77 -13.50 -10.69 3.45
CA TYR A 77 -13.77 -12.12 3.34
C TYR A 77 -14.29 -12.54 1.97
N SER A 78 -15.04 -11.67 1.29
CA SER A 78 -15.48 -11.89 -0.09
C SER A 78 -14.28 -11.96 -1.04
N ALA A 79 -13.31 -11.05 -0.90
CA ALA A 79 -12.06 -11.07 -1.66
C ALA A 79 -11.28 -12.37 -1.46
N ARG A 80 -11.15 -12.82 -0.20
CA ARG A 80 -10.53 -14.12 0.12
C ARG A 80 -11.26 -15.30 -0.53
N GLN A 81 -12.59 -15.32 -0.44
CA GLN A 81 -13.41 -16.39 -1.04
C GLN A 81 -13.25 -16.41 -2.56
N SER A 82 -13.32 -15.24 -3.19
CA SER A 82 -13.19 -15.02 -4.62
C SER A 82 -11.85 -15.55 -5.15
N TRP A 83 -10.74 -15.16 -4.53
CA TRP A 83 -9.41 -15.68 -4.90
C TRP A 83 -9.31 -17.20 -4.72
N LEU A 84 -9.73 -17.73 -3.56
CA LEU A 84 -9.59 -19.15 -3.25
C LEU A 84 -10.47 -20.06 -4.15
N ARG A 85 -11.60 -19.54 -4.65
CA ARG A 85 -12.42 -20.21 -5.67
C ARG A 85 -11.74 -20.27 -7.02
N ARG A 86 -10.94 -19.26 -7.41
CA ARG A 86 -10.20 -19.25 -8.67
C ARG A 86 -8.96 -20.13 -8.62
N TRP A 87 -8.27 -20.17 -7.48
CA TRP A 87 -7.07 -21.01 -7.33
C TRP A 87 -7.43 -22.51 -7.43
N LYS A 88 -6.64 -23.22 -8.23
CA LYS A 88 -6.67 -24.67 -8.41
C LYS A 88 -5.29 -25.23 -8.05
N PRO A 89 -5.20 -26.27 -7.20
CA PRO A 89 -3.92 -26.82 -6.76
C PRO A 89 -3.02 -27.22 -7.94
N GLY A 90 -1.79 -26.70 -7.96
CA GLY A 90 -0.80 -26.98 -9.00
C GLY A 90 -0.97 -26.16 -10.29
N GLN A 91 -1.97 -25.27 -10.35
CA GLN A 91 -2.28 -24.43 -11.51
C GLN A 91 -2.10 -22.94 -11.21
N MET A 92 -1.35 -22.58 -10.16
CA MET A 92 -1.02 -21.19 -9.89
C MET A 92 -0.19 -20.62 -11.06
N PRO A 93 -0.61 -19.48 -11.63
CA PRO A 93 0.08 -18.89 -12.78
C PRO A 93 1.48 -18.41 -12.42
N LEU A 94 2.38 -18.45 -13.40
CA LEU A 94 3.65 -17.72 -13.35
C LEU A 94 3.41 -16.21 -13.44
N ALA A 95 4.47 -15.42 -13.31
CA ALA A 95 4.40 -14.01 -13.68
C ALA A 95 4.12 -13.90 -15.20
N PRO A 96 3.38 -12.88 -15.65
CA PRO A 96 3.23 -12.62 -17.07
C PRO A 96 4.60 -12.38 -17.72
N ALA A 97 4.82 -12.92 -18.91
CA ALA A 97 6.10 -12.80 -19.62
C ALA A 97 6.31 -11.39 -20.22
N ASP A 98 5.22 -10.65 -20.39
CA ASP A 98 5.13 -9.28 -20.86
C ASP A 98 5.21 -8.24 -19.74
N ALA A 99 5.38 -8.67 -18.48
CA ALA A 99 5.44 -7.75 -17.34
C ALA A 99 6.88 -7.22 -17.08
N PRO A 100 7.03 -5.95 -16.67
CA PRO A 100 5.98 -4.96 -16.55
C PRO A 100 5.54 -4.41 -17.92
N ASP A 101 4.23 -4.40 -18.17
CA ASP A 101 3.61 -3.67 -19.26
C ASP A 101 3.43 -2.22 -18.82
N GLU A 102 4.33 -1.37 -19.30
CA GLU A 102 4.38 0.05 -19.01
C GLU A 102 3.52 0.89 -19.97
N SER A 103 2.90 0.27 -20.99
CA SER A 103 2.19 1.00 -22.07
C SER A 103 1.01 1.84 -21.59
N GLY A 104 0.43 1.49 -20.43
CA GLY A 104 -0.64 2.24 -19.78
C GLY A 104 -0.20 3.11 -18.59
N LEU A 105 1.10 3.13 -18.27
CA LEU A 105 1.64 3.90 -17.15
C LEU A 105 1.98 5.32 -17.58
N VAL A 106 1.72 6.28 -16.70
CA VAL A 106 2.21 7.65 -16.87
C VAL A 106 3.62 7.75 -16.30
N GLU A 107 4.58 8.15 -17.12
CA GLU A 107 5.92 8.51 -16.64
C GLU A 107 5.82 9.76 -15.75
N GLU A 108 6.56 9.78 -14.63
CA GLU A 108 6.58 10.92 -13.72
C GLU A 108 6.97 12.21 -14.46
N PRO A 109 6.12 13.24 -14.49
CA PRO A 109 6.47 14.50 -15.13
C PRO A 109 7.51 15.27 -14.32
N TRP A 110 8.56 15.73 -15.00
CA TRP A 110 9.59 16.57 -14.41
C TRP A 110 9.18 18.03 -14.53
N LEU A 111 9.03 18.73 -13.41
CA LEU A 111 8.60 20.13 -13.35
C LEU A 111 9.47 21.03 -14.25
N GLN A 112 10.79 20.77 -14.31
CA GLN A 112 11.70 21.54 -15.18
C GLN A 112 11.40 21.43 -16.68
N LYS A 113 10.68 20.38 -17.11
CA LYS A 113 10.26 20.16 -18.50
C LYS A 113 8.85 20.65 -18.78
N LEU A 114 8.13 21.13 -17.76
CA LEU A 114 6.76 21.60 -17.88
C LEU A 114 6.72 23.12 -18.03
N GLU A 115 5.69 23.60 -18.72
CA GLU A 115 5.37 25.02 -18.71
C GLU A 115 4.89 25.42 -17.31
N ARG A 116 5.48 26.50 -16.76
CA ARG A 116 5.07 27.06 -15.49
C ARG A 116 3.65 27.65 -15.61
N PRO A 117 2.70 27.27 -14.74
CA PRO A 117 1.39 27.92 -14.72
C PRO A 117 1.51 29.43 -14.45
N GLU A 118 0.78 30.27 -15.18
CA GLU A 118 0.86 31.74 -15.04
C GLU A 118 0.55 32.23 -13.62
N SER A 119 -0.27 31.49 -12.87
CA SER A 119 -0.63 31.79 -11.48
C SER A 119 0.49 31.51 -10.47
N VAL A 120 1.57 30.83 -10.88
CA VAL A 120 2.68 30.44 -10.00
C VAL A 120 3.85 31.40 -10.20
N ALA A 121 4.31 32.02 -9.11
CA ALA A 121 5.47 32.92 -9.13
C ALA A 121 6.75 32.19 -9.61
N THR A 122 7.64 32.92 -10.30
CA THR A 122 8.83 32.31 -10.96
C THR A 122 9.78 31.68 -9.94
N ASP A 123 10.00 32.37 -8.83
CA ASP A 123 10.82 31.92 -7.70
C ASP A 123 10.21 30.69 -7.02
N ALA A 124 8.89 30.69 -6.80
CA ALA A 124 8.16 29.53 -6.26
C ALA A 124 8.29 28.30 -7.17
N TRP A 125 8.16 28.48 -8.50
CA TRP A 125 8.33 27.41 -9.47
C TRP A 125 9.76 26.84 -9.47
N GLN A 126 10.77 27.71 -9.45
CA GLN A 126 12.16 27.28 -9.37
C GLN A 126 12.44 26.50 -8.08
N ALA A 127 11.90 26.94 -6.94
CA ALA A 127 12.03 26.22 -5.68
C ALA A 127 11.39 24.81 -5.74
N MET A 128 10.25 24.65 -6.43
CA MET A 128 9.64 23.33 -6.64
C MET A 128 10.48 22.42 -7.53
N ILE A 129 11.08 22.97 -8.60
CA ILE A 129 12.03 22.24 -9.46
C ILE A 129 13.21 21.74 -8.63
N ASP A 130 13.86 22.64 -7.88
CA ASP A 130 15.03 22.29 -7.07
C ASP A 130 14.69 21.23 -6.01
N LEU A 131 13.51 21.29 -5.41
CA LEU A 131 13.01 20.27 -4.48
C LEU A 131 12.74 18.93 -5.18
N GLN A 132 12.14 18.92 -6.38
CA GLN A 132 11.90 17.69 -7.12
C GLN A 132 13.22 17.03 -7.54
N ASP A 133 14.18 17.79 -8.06
CA ASP A 133 15.48 17.26 -8.48
C ASP A 133 16.22 16.62 -7.29
N ARG A 134 16.22 17.28 -6.13
CA ARG A 134 16.81 16.72 -4.89
C ARG A 134 16.05 15.48 -4.41
N LEU A 135 14.72 15.48 -4.50
CA LEU A 135 13.91 14.32 -4.12
C LEU A 135 14.23 13.12 -5.01
N LEU A 136 14.27 13.32 -6.33
CA LEU A 136 14.56 12.26 -7.30
C LEU A 136 15.99 11.72 -7.14
N ALA A 137 16.96 12.60 -6.87
CA ALA A 137 18.34 12.18 -6.58
C ALA A 137 18.46 11.38 -5.27
N SER A 138 17.58 11.62 -4.30
CA SER A 138 17.59 10.93 -3.01
C SER A 138 16.84 9.59 -3.02
N ASP A 139 15.87 9.41 -3.92
CA ASP A 139 14.92 8.28 -3.92
C ASP A 139 15.14 7.34 -5.13
N THR A 140 16.38 6.85 -5.25
CA THR A 140 16.82 5.85 -6.23
C THR A 140 16.40 4.44 -5.80
N ASP A 141 16.39 3.46 -6.71
CA ASP A 141 16.07 2.08 -6.33
C ASP A 141 17.09 1.50 -5.33
N ASP A 142 18.37 1.83 -5.49
CA ASP A 142 19.47 1.31 -4.67
C ASP A 142 19.51 1.95 -3.27
N ASP A 143 19.33 3.28 -3.18
CA ASP A 143 19.59 4.01 -1.93
C ASP A 143 18.32 4.41 -1.15
N ARG A 144 17.11 4.19 -1.70
CA ARG A 144 15.88 4.71 -1.09
C ARG A 144 15.66 4.29 0.37
N LYS A 145 16.15 3.10 0.78
CA LYS A 145 16.01 2.64 2.17
C LYS A 145 16.96 3.37 3.12
N ASP A 146 18.13 3.76 2.64
CA ASP A 146 19.13 4.46 3.44
C ASP A 146 18.85 5.97 3.50
N ASN A 147 18.23 6.51 2.46
CA ASN A 147 17.91 7.93 2.34
C ASN A 147 16.51 8.33 2.85
N LEU A 148 15.76 7.42 3.50
CA LEU A 148 14.36 7.64 3.89
C LEU A 148 14.11 8.96 4.64
N ARG A 149 15.05 9.40 5.48
CA ARG A 149 14.92 10.69 6.20
C ARG A 149 14.85 11.86 5.23
N ALA A 150 15.83 11.94 4.33
CA ALA A 150 15.90 12.99 3.31
C ALA A 150 14.71 12.91 2.36
N THR A 151 14.33 11.71 1.92
CA THR A 151 13.16 11.50 1.05
C THR A 151 11.87 12.00 1.71
N ILE A 152 11.62 11.65 2.97
CA ILE A 152 10.41 12.08 3.70
C ILE A 152 10.39 13.60 3.83
N GLU A 153 11.51 14.21 4.20
CA GLU A 153 11.63 15.66 4.36
C GLU A 153 11.40 16.39 3.02
N LEU A 154 12.13 16.01 1.97
CA LEU A 154 12.03 16.63 0.65
C LEU A 154 10.65 16.44 0.04
N ALA A 155 10.08 15.24 0.10
CA ALA A 155 8.73 14.97 -0.43
C ALA A 155 7.66 15.74 0.34
N SER A 156 7.79 15.88 1.67
CA SER A 156 6.85 16.69 2.47
C SER A 156 6.91 18.17 2.10
N GLN A 157 8.12 18.72 1.94
CA GLN A 157 8.31 20.12 1.53
C GLN A 157 7.79 20.37 0.11
N LEU A 158 8.10 19.48 -0.84
CA LEU A 158 7.64 19.57 -2.21
C LEU A 158 6.11 19.45 -2.28
N GLU A 159 5.51 18.49 -1.57
CA GLU A 159 4.06 18.31 -1.53
C GLU A 159 3.35 19.56 -1.01
N ALA A 160 3.81 20.10 0.12
CA ALA A 160 3.23 21.32 0.70
C ALA A 160 3.35 22.51 -0.26
N THR A 161 4.49 22.66 -0.92
CA THR A 161 4.75 23.77 -1.84
C THR A 161 3.89 23.66 -3.10
N LEU A 162 3.81 22.47 -3.70
CA LEU A 162 2.94 22.19 -4.85
C LEU A 162 1.47 22.40 -4.50
N ALA A 163 1.00 21.84 -3.37
CA ALA A 163 -0.39 21.95 -2.96
C ALA A 163 -0.82 23.39 -2.65
N ALA A 164 0.10 24.25 -2.20
CA ALA A 164 -0.19 25.64 -1.88
C ALA A 164 -0.26 26.57 -3.12
N HIS A 165 0.49 26.27 -4.18
CA HIS A 165 0.65 27.18 -5.32
C HIS A 165 -0.01 26.67 -6.61
N LEU A 166 -0.16 25.35 -6.76
CA LEU A 166 -0.83 24.81 -7.93
C LEU A 166 -2.34 25.14 -7.91
N PRO A 167 -2.95 25.41 -9.07
CA PRO A 167 -4.38 25.69 -9.14
C PRO A 167 -5.23 24.50 -8.68
N ALA A 168 -6.48 24.78 -8.29
CA ALA A 168 -7.36 23.79 -7.65
C ALA A 168 -7.68 22.58 -8.52
N ASP A 169 -7.62 22.73 -9.85
CA ASP A 169 -7.75 21.63 -10.82
C ASP A 169 -6.63 20.58 -10.71
N SER A 170 -5.49 20.96 -10.12
CA SER A 170 -4.36 20.07 -9.85
C SER A 170 -4.65 19.03 -8.76
N GLN A 171 -5.81 19.13 -8.09
CA GLN A 171 -6.33 18.09 -7.20
C GLN A 171 -6.96 16.91 -7.96
N SER A 172 -6.93 16.90 -9.30
CA SER A 172 -7.32 15.77 -10.14
C SER A 172 -6.24 15.49 -11.18
N LEU A 173 -6.09 14.23 -11.63
CA LEU A 173 -5.07 13.77 -12.58
C LEU A 173 -5.33 14.24 -14.04
N THR A 174 -5.56 15.53 -14.26
CA THR A 174 -5.91 16.12 -15.56
C THR A 174 -4.75 16.83 -16.25
N THR A 175 -3.72 17.22 -15.49
CA THR A 175 -2.57 17.99 -16.00
C THR A 175 -1.24 17.32 -15.64
N PRO A 176 -0.15 17.57 -16.38
CA PRO A 176 1.17 17.07 -15.99
C PRO A 176 1.63 17.53 -14.60
N THR A 177 1.26 18.75 -14.17
CA THR A 177 1.57 19.24 -12.82
C THR A 177 0.81 18.49 -11.73
N SER A 178 -0.46 18.13 -11.98
CA SER A 178 -1.23 17.28 -11.07
C SER A 178 -0.60 15.89 -10.90
N TRP A 179 -0.06 15.34 -11.99
CA TRP A 179 0.68 14.08 -11.96
C TRP A 179 1.97 14.18 -11.14
N ALA A 180 2.75 15.26 -11.29
CA ALA A 180 3.93 15.49 -10.46
C ALA A 180 3.59 15.55 -8.95
N LEU A 181 2.46 16.18 -8.59
CA LEU A 181 1.97 16.17 -7.21
C LEU A 181 1.57 14.76 -6.74
N ALA A 182 0.90 13.97 -7.58
CA ALA A 182 0.54 12.59 -7.24
C ALA A 182 1.77 11.70 -7.02
N PHE A 183 2.78 11.79 -7.90
CA PHE A 183 4.06 11.08 -7.72
C PHE A 183 4.79 11.53 -6.44
N THR A 184 4.77 12.82 -6.12
CA THR A 184 5.32 13.34 -4.85
C THR A 184 4.63 12.72 -3.64
N ARG A 185 3.29 12.69 -3.62
CA ARG A 185 2.49 12.06 -2.56
C ARG A 185 2.76 10.56 -2.45
N TYR A 186 2.91 9.88 -3.59
CA TYR A 186 3.28 8.47 -3.63
C TYR A 186 4.66 8.21 -3.02
N ARG A 187 5.68 8.99 -3.40
CA ARG A 187 7.04 8.87 -2.82
C ARG A 187 7.04 9.12 -1.32
N LEU A 188 6.32 10.15 -0.85
CA LEU A 188 6.13 10.42 0.57
C LEU A 188 5.49 9.22 1.29
N GLY A 189 4.35 8.73 0.80
CA GLY A 189 3.65 7.59 1.39
C GLY A 189 4.50 6.31 1.39
N ARG A 190 5.23 6.04 0.31
CA ARG A 190 6.17 4.91 0.20
C ARG A 190 7.30 5.01 1.21
N ALA A 191 7.97 6.16 1.28
CA ALA A 191 9.09 6.38 2.20
C ALA A 191 8.63 6.29 3.66
N LEU A 192 7.49 6.88 4.00
CA LEU A 192 6.86 6.70 5.31
C LEU A 192 6.61 5.23 5.60
N ALA A 193 5.98 4.48 4.69
CA ALA A 193 5.70 3.06 4.90
C ALA A 193 6.97 2.20 5.03
N TYR A 194 8.05 2.56 4.33
CA TYR A 194 9.34 1.86 4.43
C TYR A 194 9.99 2.01 5.80
N ARG A 195 9.62 3.02 6.60
CA ARG A 195 10.05 3.10 8.00
C ARG A 195 9.64 1.92 8.86
N GLU A 196 8.64 1.15 8.44
CA GLU A 196 8.18 -0.03 9.18
C GLU A 196 9.00 -1.30 8.88
N LEU A 197 9.89 -1.24 7.87
CA LEU A 197 10.76 -2.37 7.55
C LEU A 197 11.62 -2.71 8.78
N PRO A 198 11.79 -4.01 9.13
CA PRO A 198 12.52 -4.41 10.34
C PRO A 198 13.89 -3.75 10.47
N GLU A 199 14.67 -3.78 9.39
CA GLU A 199 16.02 -3.20 9.33
C GLU A 199 16.04 -1.68 9.53
N VAL A 200 14.99 -0.99 9.08
CA VAL A 200 14.85 0.45 9.25
C VAL A 200 14.39 0.78 10.67
N ARG A 201 13.44 0.02 11.23
CA ARG A 201 12.96 0.21 12.60
C ARG A 201 14.04 -0.02 13.64
N GLU A 202 14.92 -0.97 13.40
CA GLU A 202 16.06 -1.24 14.27
C GLU A 202 17.03 -0.06 14.30
N ARG A 203 17.40 0.46 13.12
CA ARG A 203 18.32 1.61 12.98
C ARG A 203 17.70 2.95 13.37
N TRP A 204 16.41 3.12 13.06
CA TRP A 204 15.66 4.36 13.24
C TRP A 204 14.25 4.07 13.79
N PRO A 205 14.15 3.84 15.13
CA PRO A 205 12.87 3.55 15.77
C PRO A 205 11.80 4.63 15.56
N ILE A 206 10.54 4.20 15.51
CA ILE A 206 9.38 5.09 15.49
C ILE A 206 9.08 5.49 16.94
N ALA A 207 9.42 6.73 17.30
CA ALA A 207 9.28 7.25 18.66
C ALA A 207 7.81 7.48 19.06
N ASP A 208 7.00 8.01 18.14
CA ASP A 208 5.57 8.25 18.31
C ASP A 208 4.79 7.45 17.24
N PRO A 209 4.29 6.25 17.57
CA PRO A 209 3.56 5.41 16.62
C PRO A 209 2.26 6.03 16.12
N ASP A 210 1.56 6.80 16.95
CA ASP A 210 0.25 7.37 16.61
C ASP A 210 0.41 8.55 15.65
N GLN A 211 1.36 9.45 15.93
CA GLN A 211 1.70 10.53 15.01
C GLN A 211 2.20 9.99 13.67
N TYR A 212 3.09 8.99 13.70
CA TYR A 212 3.59 8.33 12.49
C TYR A 212 2.45 7.70 11.67
N GLN A 213 1.54 7.00 12.34
CA GLN A 213 0.38 6.40 11.70
C GLN A 213 -0.50 7.47 11.03
N ALA A 214 -0.77 8.57 11.73
CA ALA A 214 -1.55 9.68 11.20
C ALA A 214 -0.90 10.30 9.95
N GLN A 215 0.43 10.49 9.96
CA GLN A 215 1.17 11.02 8.81
C GLN A 215 1.06 10.11 7.58
N LEU A 216 1.28 8.81 7.75
CA LEU A 216 1.21 7.85 6.65
C LEU A 216 -0.21 7.71 6.10
N VAL A 217 -1.21 7.62 6.98
CA VAL A 217 -2.62 7.59 6.54
C VAL A 217 -2.98 8.86 5.77
N ALA A 218 -2.64 10.04 6.30
CA ALA A 218 -2.96 11.29 5.64
C ALA A 218 -2.27 11.43 4.27
N ALA A 219 -1.02 11.02 4.14
CA ALA A 219 -0.32 11.02 2.84
C ALA A 219 -1.01 10.09 1.82
N PHE A 220 -1.41 8.90 2.26
CA PHE A 220 -2.12 7.95 1.39
C PHE A 220 -3.54 8.44 1.02
N GLU A 221 -4.28 9.01 1.97
CA GLU A 221 -5.62 9.57 1.73
C GLU A 221 -5.58 10.68 0.68
N ARG A 222 -4.64 11.64 0.82
CA ARG A 222 -4.46 12.72 -0.18
C ARG A 222 -4.13 12.19 -1.57
N LEU A 223 -3.32 11.13 -1.66
CA LEU A 223 -3.06 10.46 -2.94
C LEU A 223 -4.34 9.86 -3.52
N THR A 224 -5.07 9.07 -2.74
CA THR A 224 -6.28 8.38 -3.21
C THR A 224 -7.44 9.32 -3.56
N GLU A 225 -7.56 10.43 -2.84
CA GLU A 225 -8.54 11.48 -3.15
C GLU A 225 -8.24 12.11 -4.51
N GLN A 226 -6.96 12.37 -4.80
CA GLN A 226 -6.53 12.92 -6.08
C GLN A 226 -6.70 11.94 -7.24
N THR A 227 -6.40 10.66 -7.02
CA THR A 227 -6.50 9.64 -8.08
C THR A 227 -7.93 9.15 -8.34
N LYS A 228 -8.85 9.34 -7.38
CA LYS A 228 -10.24 8.89 -7.42
C LYS A 228 -10.40 7.39 -7.73
N GLY A 229 -9.42 6.58 -7.33
CA GLY A 229 -9.43 5.14 -7.57
C GLY A 229 -8.03 4.54 -7.64
N ASP A 230 -8.02 3.25 -7.96
CA ASP A 230 -6.79 2.46 -8.09
C ASP A 230 -6.03 2.91 -9.33
N ARG A 231 -4.71 3.07 -9.18
CA ARG A 231 -3.79 3.49 -10.24
C ARG A 231 -2.61 2.53 -10.26
N HIS A 232 -2.29 2.02 -11.44
CA HIS A 232 -1.22 1.04 -11.60
C HIS A 232 0.13 1.60 -11.12
N GLU A 233 0.34 2.91 -11.33
CA GLU A 233 1.53 3.65 -10.91
C GLU A 233 1.77 3.58 -9.38
N PHE A 234 0.70 3.44 -8.59
CA PHE A 234 0.75 3.57 -7.13
C PHE A 234 0.33 2.28 -6.40
N ILE A 235 0.14 1.19 -7.14
CA ILE A 235 -0.50 -0.03 -6.64
C ILE A 235 0.26 -0.68 -5.48
N LEU A 236 1.59 -0.56 -5.46
CA LEU A 236 2.43 -1.16 -4.42
C LEU A 236 2.30 -0.45 -3.06
N LEU A 237 2.01 0.85 -3.06
CA LEU A 237 1.68 1.56 -1.83
C LEU A 237 0.30 1.13 -1.33
N GLN A 238 -0.68 1.01 -2.23
CA GLN A 238 -2.01 0.55 -1.88
C GLN A 238 -2.04 -0.88 -1.33
N ASP A 239 -1.29 -1.82 -1.95
CA ASP A 239 -1.04 -3.17 -1.41
C ASP A 239 -0.57 -3.11 0.04
N ARG A 240 0.45 -2.27 0.32
CA ARG A 240 0.98 -2.10 1.67
C ARG A 240 -0.07 -1.54 2.63
N MET A 241 -0.85 -0.56 2.21
CA MET A 241 -1.91 0.03 3.06
C MET A 241 -3.05 -0.97 3.34
N PHE A 242 -3.40 -1.84 2.39
CA PHE A 242 -4.33 -2.95 2.62
C PHE A 242 -3.76 -3.96 3.61
N ARG A 243 -2.50 -4.36 3.48
CA ARG A 243 -1.85 -5.29 4.43
C ARG A 243 -1.79 -4.72 5.84
N ARG A 244 -1.40 -3.45 6.00
CA ARG A 244 -1.37 -2.74 7.29
C ARG A 244 -2.74 -2.67 7.97
N SER A 245 -3.81 -2.52 7.18
CA SER A 245 -5.18 -2.50 7.69
C SER A 245 -5.82 -3.89 7.83
N GLY A 246 -5.03 -4.97 7.69
CA GLY A 246 -5.52 -6.36 7.80
C GLY A 246 -6.35 -6.86 6.61
N LYS A 247 -6.46 -6.06 5.54
CA LYS A 247 -7.25 -6.33 4.32
C LYS A 247 -6.46 -7.18 3.32
N LYS A 248 -5.90 -8.30 3.78
CA LYS A 248 -4.97 -9.17 3.02
C LYS A 248 -5.62 -9.84 1.80
N GLY A 249 -6.89 -10.19 1.89
CA GLY A 249 -7.66 -10.72 0.75
C GLY A 249 -7.82 -9.68 -0.34
N ARG A 250 -8.15 -8.44 0.03
CA ARG A 250 -8.20 -7.32 -0.93
C ARG A 250 -6.82 -6.99 -1.52
N ALA A 251 -5.76 -7.03 -0.71
CA ALA A 251 -4.38 -6.88 -1.20
C ALA A 251 -4.03 -7.94 -2.23
N LEU A 252 -4.41 -9.21 -1.99
CA LEU A 252 -4.17 -10.30 -2.92
C LEU A 252 -4.96 -10.13 -4.23
N GLU A 253 -6.22 -9.70 -4.18
CA GLU A 253 -6.98 -9.41 -5.40
C GLU A 253 -6.40 -8.22 -6.19
N LEU A 254 -6.00 -7.16 -5.48
CA LEU A 254 -5.33 -5.99 -6.07
C LEU A 254 -4.07 -6.42 -6.82
N LEU A 255 -3.23 -7.24 -6.17
CA LEU A 255 -1.98 -7.74 -6.73
C LEU A 255 -2.21 -8.58 -8.00
N GLU A 256 -3.18 -9.50 -7.97
CA GLU A 256 -3.52 -10.35 -9.11
C GLU A 256 -4.11 -9.56 -10.28
N ALA A 257 -4.94 -8.56 -10.00
CA ALA A 257 -5.53 -7.69 -11.02
C ALA A 257 -4.48 -6.82 -11.73
N ASN A 258 -3.39 -6.48 -11.04
CA ASN A 258 -2.35 -5.58 -11.54
C ASN A 258 -1.04 -6.30 -11.89
N ARG A 259 -1.06 -7.64 -12.01
CA ARG A 259 0.15 -8.45 -12.22
C ARG A 259 0.95 -8.11 -13.47
N HIS A 260 0.32 -7.50 -14.48
CA HIS A 260 1.01 -7.06 -15.70
C HIS A 260 1.78 -5.76 -15.49
N SER A 261 1.38 -4.91 -14.53
CA SER A 261 2.03 -3.61 -14.28
C SER A 261 3.08 -3.67 -13.16
N ILE A 262 3.44 -4.86 -12.70
CA ILE A 262 4.39 -5.06 -11.61
C ILE A 262 5.52 -5.95 -12.12
N GLU A 263 6.76 -5.59 -11.83
CA GLU A 263 7.91 -6.44 -12.17
C GLU A 263 7.70 -7.88 -11.66
N PRO A 264 8.00 -8.90 -12.49
CA PRO A 264 7.77 -10.31 -12.18
C PRO A 264 8.27 -10.75 -10.81
N LYS A 265 9.50 -10.36 -10.44
CA LYS A 265 10.10 -10.67 -9.14
C LYS A 265 9.25 -10.17 -7.98
N TRP A 266 8.89 -8.89 -8.01
CA TRP A 266 8.11 -8.27 -6.94
C TRP A 266 6.69 -8.81 -6.86
N TYR A 267 6.05 -9.06 -8.00
CA TYR A 267 4.73 -9.69 -8.05
C TYR A 267 4.75 -11.08 -7.38
N LEU A 268 5.67 -11.96 -7.79
CA LEU A 268 5.76 -13.32 -7.25
C LEU A 268 6.10 -13.32 -5.75
N LYS A 269 7.06 -12.48 -5.32
CA LYS A 269 7.43 -12.33 -3.91
C LYS A 269 6.24 -11.89 -3.06
N LYS A 270 5.56 -10.82 -3.47
CA LYS A 270 4.40 -10.27 -2.73
C LYS A 270 3.25 -11.25 -2.65
N ARG A 271 2.96 -12.00 -3.72
CA ARG A 271 1.91 -13.03 -3.73
C ARG A 271 2.23 -14.14 -2.73
N ARG A 272 3.47 -14.64 -2.74
CA ARG A 272 3.96 -15.63 -1.78
C ARG A 272 3.78 -15.12 -0.34
N ASP A 273 4.27 -13.92 -0.05
CA ASP A 273 4.24 -13.36 1.29
C ASP A 273 2.79 -13.13 1.78
N LEU A 274 1.89 -12.64 0.92
CA LEU A 274 0.46 -12.48 1.25
C LEU A 274 -0.23 -13.80 1.58
N LEU A 275 0.06 -14.87 0.83
CA LEU A 275 -0.48 -16.20 1.10
C LEU A 275 0.02 -16.76 2.43
N GLN A 276 1.29 -16.49 2.76
CA GLN A 276 1.85 -16.82 4.08
C GLN A 276 1.14 -16.04 5.19
N GLU A 277 0.96 -14.74 5.00
CA GLU A 277 0.29 -13.85 5.96
C GLU A 277 -1.19 -14.19 6.20
N LEU A 278 -1.84 -14.85 5.23
CA LEU A 278 -3.19 -15.39 5.35
C LEU A 278 -3.23 -16.74 6.08
N GLY A 279 -2.07 -17.36 6.33
CA GLY A 279 -1.96 -18.71 6.87
C GLY A 279 -2.42 -19.78 5.89
N TRP A 280 -2.34 -19.52 4.57
CA TRP A 280 -2.80 -20.43 3.54
C TRP A 280 -1.65 -21.31 3.04
N ASP A 281 -1.28 -22.29 3.87
CA ASP A 281 -0.11 -23.17 3.64
C ASP A 281 -0.06 -23.78 2.22
N PRO A 282 -1.12 -24.43 1.70
CA PRO A 282 -1.02 -25.07 0.39
C PRO A 282 -0.73 -24.11 -0.78
N PRO A 283 -1.50 -23.02 -1.00
CA PRO A 283 -1.16 -22.05 -2.05
C PRO A 283 0.14 -21.29 -1.76
N TYR A 284 0.49 -21.04 -0.48
CA TYR A 284 1.77 -20.43 -0.13
C TYR A 284 2.95 -21.27 -0.62
N ARG A 285 2.95 -22.59 -0.38
CA ARG A 285 4.02 -23.48 -0.85
C ARG A 285 4.12 -23.50 -2.37
N GLU A 286 2.98 -23.50 -3.05
CA GLU A 286 2.96 -23.41 -4.51
C GLU A 286 3.54 -22.07 -4.99
N ALA A 287 3.16 -20.95 -4.38
CA ALA A 287 3.70 -19.63 -4.70
C ALA A 287 5.21 -19.53 -4.46
N ALA A 288 5.70 -20.11 -3.36
CA ALA A 288 7.13 -20.20 -3.06
C ALA A 288 7.88 -21.01 -4.12
N GLN A 289 7.31 -22.14 -4.56
CA GLN A 289 7.87 -22.92 -5.66
C GLN A 289 7.91 -22.11 -6.97
N ARG A 290 6.85 -21.34 -7.29
CA ARG A 290 6.84 -20.48 -8.50
C ARG A 290 7.91 -19.39 -8.45
N TYR A 291 8.13 -18.80 -7.28
CA TYR A 291 9.18 -17.79 -7.08
C TYR A 291 10.57 -18.37 -7.35
N LEU A 292 10.88 -19.54 -6.77
CA LEU A 292 12.16 -20.24 -6.99
C LEU A 292 12.32 -20.71 -8.44
N GLN A 293 11.27 -21.23 -9.07
CA GLN A 293 11.29 -21.66 -10.48
C GLN A 293 11.58 -20.52 -11.45
N ALA A 294 11.24 -19.28 -11.08
CA ALA A 294 11.55 -18.09 -11.85
C ALA A 294 13.01 -17.61 -11.65
N GLY A 295 13.81 -18.32 -10.85
CA GLY A 295 15.22 -18.01 -10.61
C GLY A 295 15.45 -16.94 -9.54
N TYR A 296 14.44 -16.61 -8.73
CA TYR A 296 14.57 -15.64 -7.65
C TYR A 296 14.83 -16.32 -6.31
N ASP A 297 15.63 -15.69 -5.47
CA ASP A 297 15.81 -16.03 -4.06
C ASP A 297 15.48 -14.81 -3.17
N ASP A 298 15.64 -14.97 -1.85
CA ASP A 298 15.36 -13.89 -0.91
C ASP A 298 16.55 -12.93 -0.72
N GLU A 299 17.73 -13.25 -1.26
CA GLU A 299 18.99 -12.51 -1.07
C GLU A 299 19.39 -11.64 -2.27
N SER A 300 18.86 -11.94 -3.47
CA SER A 300 19.06 -11.19 -4.71
C SER A 300 17.99 -10.15 -4.97
#